data_AF-A0A6L6BZA9-F1
#
_entry.id   AF-A0A6L6BZA9-F1
#
_cell.length_a   1.000
_cell.length_b   1.000
_cell.length_c   1.000
_cell.angle_alpha   90.00
_cell.angle_beta   90.00
_cell.angle_gamma   90.00
#
_symmetry.space_group_name_H-M   'P 1'
#
loop_
_entity.id
_entity.type
_entity.pdbx_description
1 polymer ?
#
loop_
_entity_poly.entity_id
_entity_poly.type
_entity_poly.pdbx_seq_one_letter_code
_entity_poly.pdbx_strand_id
1 'polypeptide(L)' 'MIAKGAVAIAEGRIGKPLEKYYAGRTRAPLQRSFIAFKSSAWLVVLSGFVEPVLYLFS' A
#
# COMPACT_ATOMS: atom_id res chain seq x y z
N MET A 1 -15.09 23.78 2.16
CA MET A 1 -15.80 22.57 1.67
C MET A 1 -15.05 21.27 2.00
N ILE A 2 -13.75 21.18 1.72
CA ILE A 2 -12.91 19.97 1.98
C ILE A 2 -12.80 19.61 3.47
N ALA A 3 -12.65 20.62 4.35
CA ALA A 3 -12.53 20.40 5.80
C ALA A 3 -13.78 19.72 6.40
N LYS A 4 -14.99 20.10 5.98
CA LYS A 4 -16.23 19.47 6.43
C LYS A 4 -16.30 17.98 6.03
N GLY A 5 -15.83 17.64 4.82
CA GLY A 5 -15.76 16.25 4.37
C GLY A 5 -14.74 15.42 5.13
N ALA A 6 -13.58 16.00 5.46
CA ALA A 6 -12.56 15.33 6.28
C ALA A 6 -13.06 15.05 7.70
N VAL A 7 -13.77 16.00 8.32
CA VAL A 7 -14.37 15.85 9.66
C VAL A 7 -15.44 14.75 9.67
N ALA A 8 -16.36 14.74 8.69
CA ALA A 8 -17.40 13.70 8.61
C ALA A 8 -16.83 12.27 8.45
N ILE A 9 -15.72 12.12 7.71
CA ILE A 9 -15.00 10.83 7.57
C ILE A 9 -14.30 10.42 8.87
N ALA A 10 -13.84 11.38 9.66
CA ALA A 10 -13.24 11.13 10.97
C ALA A 10 -14.30 10.73 11.99
N GLU A 11 -15.41 11.47 12.07
CA GLU A 11 -16.54 11.21 12.98
C GLU A 11 -17.18 9.83 12.73
N GLY A 12 -17.40 9.45 11.46
CA GLY A 12 -17.94 8.13 11.11
C GLY A 12 -17.02 6.94 11.40
N ARG A 13 -15.81 7.19 11.94
CA ARG A 13 -14.83 6.16 12.28
C ARG A 13 -14.53 6.03 13.77
N ILE A 14 -15.02 6.96 14.60
CA ILE A 14 -14.90 6.92 16.05
C ILE A 14 -15.53 5.63 16.59
N GLY A 15 -14.74 4.83 17.33
CA GLY A 15 -15.18 3.61 18.00
C GLY A 15 -14.93 2.31 17.22
N LYS A 16 -14.29 2.37 16.04
CA LYS A 16 -13.95 1.17 15.27
C LYS A 16 -12.61 0.57 15.75
N PRO A 17 -12.48 -0.76 15.83
CA PRO A 17 -11.20 -1.38 16.14
C PRO A 17 -10.16 -0.99 15.08
N LEU A 18 -8.94 -0.68 15.54
CA LEU A 18 -7.81 -0.20 14.74
C LEU A 18 -7.99 1.18 14.08
N GLU A 19 -8.99 1.98 14.46
CA GLU A 19 -9.18 3.37 14.00
C GLU A 19 -7.89 4.20 14.07
N LYS A 20 -7.11 4.04 15.15
CA LYS A 20 -5.85 4.77 15.38
C LYS A 20 -4.71 4.35 14.44
N TYR A 21 -4.76 3.13 13.90
CA TYR A 21 -3.71 2.55 13.07
C TYR A 21 -4.10 2.45 11.60
N TYR A 22 -5.39 2.51 11.30
CA TYR A 22 -5.93 2.25 9.98
C TYR A 22 -6.60 3.49 9.39
N ALA A 23 -5.93 4.10 8.41
CA ALA A 23 -6.39 5.31 7.73
C ALA A 23 -7.63 5.10 6.84
N GLY A 24 -8.23 3.91 6.77
CA GLY A 24 -9.50 3.65 6.04
C GLY A 24 -9.36 3.65 4.52
N ARG A 25 -8.14 3.87 4.03
CA ARG A 25 -7.82 4.04 2.61
C ARG A 25 -6.57 3.23 2.27
N THR A 26 -6.54 1.94 2.58
CA THR A 26 -5.46 1.07 2.08
C THR A 26 -5.53 0.85 0.58
N ARG A 27 -6.72 0.92 -0.02
CA ARG A 27 -6.91 0.68 -1.46
C ARG A 27 -6.10 1.63 -2.34
N ALA A 28 -6.01 2.92 -2.00
CA ALA A 28 -5.33 3.90 -2.85
C ALA A 28 -3.79 3.75 -2.86
N PRO A 29 -3.09 3.62 -1.70
CA PRO A 29 -1.68 3.27 -1.68
C PRO A 29 -1.37 1.94 -2.36
N LEU A 30 -2.21 0.91 -2.15
CA LEU A 30 -2.02 -0.40 -2.76
C LEU A 30 -2.13 -0.32 -4.29
N GLN A 31 -3.19 0.33 -4.80
CA GLN A 31 -3.42 0.49 -6.23
C GLN A 31 -2.28 1.27 -6.89
N ARG A 32 -1.80 2.34 -6.27
CA ARG A 32 -0.65 3.10 -6.75
C ARG A 32 0.61 2.24 -6.81
N SER A 33 0.87 1.48 -5.75
CA SER A 33 2.04 0.60 -5.65
C SER A 33 1.98 -0.51 -6.69
N PHE A 34 0.79 -1.07 -6.94
CA PHE A 34 0.57 -2.11 -7.94
C PHE A 34 0.79 -1.60 -9.38
N ILE A 35 0.32 -0.38 -9.68
CA ILE A 35 0.57 0.26 -10.98
C ILE A 35 2.06 0.48 -11.19
N ALA A 36 2.77 1.03 -10.18
CA ALA A 36 4.21 1.25 -10.24
C ALA A 36 5.01 -0.06 -10.40
N PHE A 37 4.58 -1.11 -9.69
CA PHE A 37 5.13 -2.45 -9.82
C PHE A 37 5.02 -2.97 -11.26
N LYS A 38 3.81 -2.94 -11.84
CA LYS A 38 3.58 -3.42 -13.21
C LYS A 38 4.33 -2.60 -14.26
N SER A 39 4.40 -1.28 -14.10
CA SER A 39 4.97 -0.40 -15.13
C SER A 39 6.48 -0.39 -15.16
N SER A 40 7.14 -0.49 -14.00
CA SER A 40 8.57 -0.12 -13.90
C SER A 40 9.36 -0.91 -12.86
N ALA A 41 8.74 -1.33 -11.75
CA ALA A 41 9.48 -1.99 -10.67
C ALA A 41 9.52 -3.53 -10.76
N TRP A 42 8.87 -4.15 -11.76
CA TRP A 42 8.79 -5.62 -11.85
C TRP A 42 10.16 -6.29 -12.01
N LEU A 43 11.09 -5.70 -12.78
CA LEU A 43 12.45 -6.22 -12.96
C LEU A 43 13.25 -6.18 -11.66
N VAL A 44 13.11 -5.11 -10.87
CA VAL A 44 13.81 -4.95 -9.59
C VAL A 44 13.35 -6.01 -8.59
N VAL A 45 12.04 -6.25 -8.51
CA VAL A 45 11.48 -7.29 -7.64
C VAL A 45 11.89 -8.68 -8.11
N LEU A 46 11.95 -8.90 -9.43
CA LEU A 46 12.39 -10.16 -9.99
C LEU A 46 13.87 -10.43 -9.68
N SER A 47 14.77 -9.48 -9.92
CA SER A 47 16.20 -9.62 -9.59
C SER A 47 16.42 -9.80 -8.08
N GLY A 48 15.74 -9.01 -7.25
CA GLY A 48 15.82 -9.11 -5.79
C GLY A 48 15.42 -10.46 -5.21
N PHE A 49 14.76 -11.31 -6.00
CA PHE A 49 14.43 -12.69 -5.63
C PHE A 49 15.24 -13.73 -6.41
N VAL A 50 15.36 -13.59 -7.73
CA VAL A 50 15.97 -14.59 -8.61
C VAL A 50 17.48 -14.68 -8.42
N GLU A 51 18.20 -13.55 -8.29
CA GLU A 51 19.65 -13.58 -8.08
C GLU A 51 20.03 -14.35 -6.81
N PRO A 52 19.49 -14.02 -5.62
CA PRO A 52 19.78 -14.79 -4.40
C PRO A 52 19.47 -16.28 -4.51
N VAL A 53 18.39 -16.64 -5.21
CA VAL A 53 18.01 -18.05 -5.40
C VAL A 53 19.01 -18.77 -6.28
N LEU A 54 19.48 -18.15 -7.37
CA LEU A 54 20.51 -18.74 -8.22
C LEU A 54 21.83 -18.95 -7.48
N TYR A 55 22.21 -18.06 -6.56
CA TYR A 55 23.37 -18.25 -5.70
C TYR A 55 23.27 -19.49 -4.79
N LEU A 56 22.07 -19.96 -4.47
CA LEU A 56 21.90 -21.18 -3.67
C LEU A 56 22.15 -22.47 -4.49
N PHE A 57 22.16 -22.39 -5.83
CA PHE A 57 22.37 -23.53 -6.73
C PHE A 57 23.75 -23.54 -7.40
N SER A 58 24.59 -22.53 -7.15
CA SER A 58 25.97 -22.42 -7.65
C SER A 58 26.97 -22.88 -6.61
#